data_AF-B7Q6M4-F1
#
_entry.id   AF-B7Q6M4-F1
#
_cell.length_a   1.000
_cell.length_b   1.000
_cell.length_c   1.000
_cell.angle_alpha   90.00
_cell.angle_beta   90.00
_cell.angle_gamma   90.00
#
_symmetry.space_group_name_H-M   'P 1'
#
loop_
_entity.id
_entity.type
_entity.pdbx_description
1 polymer ?
#
loop_
_entity_poly.entity_id
_entity_poly.type
_entity_poly.pdbx_seq_one_letter_code
_entity_poly.pdbx_strand_id
1 'polypeptide(L)' 'TGNDEMCNFYIMYYVDGDRILNEKQCFSYGPPIYYWHSDPLLRDDLTAKVNEDASTLD' A
#
# COMPACT_ATOMS: atom_id res chain seq x y z
N THR A 1 -4.37 2.23 -20.47
CA THR A 1 -4.12 1.55 -21.75
C THR A 1 -3.14 0.42 -21.51
N GLY A 2 -2.97 -0.55 -22.42
CA GLY A 2 -2.05 -1.69 -22.21
C GLY A 2 -0.56 -1.31 -22.20
N ASN A 3 -0.26 -0.05 -22.52
CA ASN A 3 1.08 0.52 -22.53
C ASN A 3 1.34 1.41 -21.30
N ASP A 4 0.36 1.55 -20.40
CA ASP A 4 0.54 2.31 -19.16
C ASP A 4 0.89 1.34 -18.03
N GLU A 5 1.89 1.69 -17.23
CA GLU A 5 2.24 0.97 -16.01
C GLU A 5 1.14 1.09 -14.95
N MET A 6 0.95 0.05 -14.14
CA MET A 6 0.00 0.03 -13.02
C MET A 6 0.74 -0.19 -11.70
N CYS A 7 0.61 0.76 -10.78
CA CYS A 7 1.14 0.65 -9.43
C CYS A 7 0.01 0.28 -8.46
N ASN A 8 -0.22 -1.02 -8.26
CA ASN A 8 -1.24 -1.53 -7.34
C ASN A 8 -0.60 -2.40 -6.25
N PHE A 9 -0.89 -2.10 -4.99
CA PHE A 9 -0.50 -2.93 -3.86
C PHE A 9 -1.72 -3.63 -3.27
N TYR A 10 -1.71 -4.97 -3.27
CA TYR A 10 -2.84 -5.78 -2.81
C TYR A 10 -2.58 -6.33 -1.42
N ILE A 11 -3.44 -5.97 -0.47
CA ILE A 11 -3.37 -6.44 0.91
C ILE A 11 -4.43 -7.51 1.13
N MET A 12 -3.98 -8.72 1.43
CA MET A 12 -4.83 -9.77 1.96
C MET A 12 -4.82 -9.69 3.50
N TYR A 13 -6.00 -9.58 4.10
CA TYR A 13 -6.16 -9.47 5.55
C TYR A 13 -7.26 -10.41 6.05
N TYR A 14 -7.26 -10.63 7.36
CA TYR A 14 -8.34 -11.32 8.07
C TYR A 14 -8.88 -10.41 9.17
N VAL A 15 -10.11 -10.66 9.61
CA VAL A 15 -10.72 -9.99 10.75
C VAL A 15 -11.21 -11.03 11.75
N ASP A 16 -11.20 -10.66 13.03
CA ASP A 16 -11.91 -11.40 14.06
C ASP A 16 -13.35 -10.85 14.14
N GLY A 17 -14.34 -11.74 14.03
CA GLY A 17 -15.77 -11.37 13.95
C GLY A 17 -16.25 -10.94 12.56
N ASP A 18 -17.25 -10.06 12.54
CA ASP A 18 -18.03 -9.71 11.33
C ASP A 18 -17.75 -8.28 10.79
N ARG A 19 -16.86 -7.53 11.44
CA ARG A 19 -16.53 -6.15 11.07
C ARG A 19 -15.43 -6.11 10.03
N ILE A 20 -15.83 -6.23 8.76
CA ILE A 20 -14.93 -6.11 7.60
C ILE A 20 -14.65 -4.64 7.23
N LEU A 21 -13.59 -4.40 6.44
CA LEU A 21 -13.33 -3.06 5.89
C LEU A 21 -14.42 -2.67 4.89
N ASN A 22 -15.01 -1.49 5.11
CA ASN A 22 -15.96 -0.89 4.17
C ASN A 22 -15.24 -0.26 2.96
N GLU A 23 -14.10 0.37 3.20
CA GLU A 23 -13.25 0.94 2.15
C GLU A 23 -12.16 -0.06 1.76
N LYS A 24 -12.17 -0.49 0.51
CA LYS A 24 -11.31 -1.57 -0.01
C LYS A 24 -10.28 -1.07 -1.02
N GLN A 25 -10.34 0.20 -1.39
CA GLN A 25 -9.50 0.79 -2.43
C GLN A 25 -9.01 2.13 -1.92
N CYS A 26 -7.69 2.32 -1.95
CA CYS A 26 -7.03 3.55 -1.56
C CYS A 26 -6.10 3.99 -2.68
N PHE A 27 -5.93 5.30 -2.85
CA PHE A 27 -5.01 5.88 -3.82
C PHE A 27 -4.07 6.86 -3.12
N SER A 28 -2.82 6.88 -3.56
CA SER A 28 -1.82 7.84 -3.11
C SER A 28 -1.13 8.47 -4.32
N TYR A 29 -0.39 9.55 -4.09
CA TYR A 29 0.40 10.19 -5.15
C TYR A 29 1.50 9.29 -5.71
N GLY A 30 1.95 8.29 -4.95
CA GLY A 30 3.06 7.42 -5.32
C GLY A 30 4.40 8.15 -5.54
N PRO A 31 5.43 7.43 -5.97
CA PRO A 31 6.74 8.00 -6.29
C PRO A 31 6.68 9.06 -7.41
N PRO A 32 7.55 10.09 -7.39
CA PRO A 32 8.55 10.40 -6.36
C PRO A 32 7.98 11.26 -5.21
N ILE A 33 6.68 11.57 -5.22
CA ILE A 33 6.06 12.52 -4.30
C ILE A 33 5.76 11.88 -2.93
N TYR A 34 5.45 10.58 -2.92
CA TYR A 34 5.04 9.86 -1.72
C TYR A 34 5.62 8.44 -1.69
N TYR A 35 6.14 8.06 -0.54
CA TYR A 35 6.61 6.72 -0.21
C TYR A 35 6.07 6.30 1.15
N TRP A 36 5.74 5.03 1.34
CA TRP A 36 5.09 4.55 2.56
C TRP A 36 5.96 4.73 3.81
N HIS A 37 7.28 4.51 3.72
CA HIS A 37 8.22 4.78 4.82
C HIS A 37 8.31 6.26 5.23
N SER A 38 7.86 7.18 4.38
CA SER A 38 7.87 8.61 4.68
C SER A 38 6.57 9.08 5.35
N ASP A 39 5.54 8.24 5.35
CA ASP A 39 4.26 8.54 5.97
C ASP A 39 4.38 8.43 7.50
N PRO A 40 4.12 9.52 8.25
CA PRO A 40 4.21 9.49 9.71
C PRO A 40 3.28 8.48 10.38
N LEU A 41 2.19 8.08 9.73
CA LEU A 41 1.22 7.12 10.26
C LEU A 41 1.60 5.67 9.96
N LEU A 42 2.46 5.43 8.96
CA LEU A 42 2.84 4.07 8.55
C LEU A 42 4.27 3.72 8.92
N ARG A 43 5.19 4.69 8.96
CA ARG A 43 6.63 4.44 9.08
C ARG A 43 6.99 3.51 10.25
N ASP A 44 6.32 3.64 11.38
CA ASP A 44 6.66 2.90 12.59
C ASP A 44 5.96 1.51 12.63
N ASP A 45 4.93 1.29 11.80
CA ASP A 45 4.16 0.05 11.71
C ASP A 45 4.55 -0.83 10.50
N LEU A 46 5.34 -0.28 9.56
CA LEU A 46 5.79 -1.00 8.37
C LEU A 46 7.02 -1.85 8.66
N THR A 47 6.96 -3.12 8.25
CA THR A 47 8.19 -3.91 8.11
C THR A 47 8.97 -3.43 6.89
N ALA A 48 10.30 -3.56 6.93
CA ALA A 48 11.17 -3.18 5.81
C ALA A 48 10.72 -3.86 4.50
N LYS A 49 10.30 -5.13 4.58
CA LYS A 49 9.82 -5.90 3.43
C LYS A 49 8.52 -5.33 2.85
N VAL A 50 7.52 -5.04 3.68
CA VAL A 50 6.26 -4.46 3.18
C VAL A 50 6.49 -3.10 2.53
N ASN A 51 7.40 -2.30 3.09
CA ASN A 51 7.74 -1.01 2.49
C ASN A 51 8.46 -1.15 1.14
N GLU A 52 9.39 -2.10 1.01
CA GLU A 52 10.07 -2.42 -0.25
C GLU A 52 9.02 -2.84 -1.29
N ASP A 53 8.26 -3.90 -1.02
CA ASP A 53 7.23 -4.45 -1.92
C ASP A 53 6.18 -3.39 -2.34
N ALA A 54 5.84 -2.43 -1.48
CA ALA A 54 4.86 -1.38 -1.78
C ALA A 54 5.43 -0.18 -2.56
N SER A 55 6.76 0.00 -2.54
CA SER A 55 7.43 1.19 -3.10
C SER A 55 8.30 0.87 -4.32
N THR A 56 8.47 -0.42 -4.66
CA THR A 56 9.25 -0.88 -5.81
C THR A 56 8.36 -1.59 -6.83
N LEU A 57 8.84 -1.70 -8.08
CA LEU A 57 8.16 -2.41 -9.18
C LEU A 57 8.50 -3.91 -9.23
N ASP A 58 9.42 -4.36 -8.37
CA ASP A 58 9.98 -5.72 -8.36
C ASP A 58 9.31 -6.63 -7.33
#